data_AF-A0A1L7XCF2-F1
#
_entry.id   AF-A0A1L7XCF2-F1
#
_cell.length_a   1.000
_cell.length_b   1.000
_cell.length_c   1.000
_cell.angle_alpha   90.00
_cell.angle_beta   90.00
_cell.angle_gamma   90.00
#
_symmetry.space_group_name_H-M   'P 1'
#
loop_
_entity.id
_entity.type
_entity.pdbx_description
1 polymer ?
#
loop_
_entity_poly.entity_id
_entity_poly.type
_entity_poly.pdbx_seq_one_letter_code
_entity_poly.pdbx_strand_id
1 'polypeptide(L)'
;MATGDEKSVCPVCFNLDFDHIPQKEPPCVLDSHYFNIPFLKVKASSKSESCLPCSIICAGLECMQEQWEDSEDDQFLLEDTLLLINLRRGHSLRITCSNPGDEKILEFYTLSEKDNASIFAIGISRAVATELDLDRCLELAREWMKKCDTEHNLCGRPISSRLPTRVIDVGPDATSDTVYLRETTESNRDLYMSLSHCWGKEQIITTTTSTLLARKASINLSELSELSENFRDAVMIARYFGIRYLWIDSLCLYLDRH
;
A
#
# COMPACT_ATOMS: atom_id res chain seq x y z
N MET A 1 33.67 -26.60 -23.51
CA MET A 1 32.53 -25.67 -23.44
C MET A 1 31.62 -26.13 -22.31
N ALA A 2 31.40 -25.22 -21.34
CA ALA A 2 30.41 -25.24 -20.25
C ALA A 2 30.44 -26.39 -19.22
N THR A 3 31.22 -26.22 -18.15
CA THR A 3 30.85 -26.68 -16.81
C THR A 3 30.07 -25.55 -16.15
N GLY A 4 28.74 -25.62 -16.15
CA GLY A 4 27.92 -24.71 -15.37
C GLY A 4 27.96 -25.18 -13.91
N ASP A 5 28.58 -24.39 -13.04
CA ASP A 5 28.53 -24.60 -11.58
C ASP A 5 27.06 -24.68 -11.12
N GLU A 6 26.65 -25.83 -10.58
CA GLU A 6 25.51 -25.89 -9.68
C GLU A 6 25.87 -25.04 -8.45
N LYS A 7 25.30 -23.82 -8.37
CA LYS A 7 25.45 -22.98 -7.18
C LYS A 7 24.95 -23.75 -5.96
N SER A 8 25.83 -24.08 -5.04
CA SER A 8 25.48 -24.73 -3.78
C SER A 8 24.42 -23.92 -3.02
N VAL A 9 23.40 -24.60 -2.49
CA VAL A 9 22.35 -23.96 -1.69
C VAL A 9 22.93 -23.54 -0.34
N CYS A 10 22.81 -22.25 0.01
CA CYS A 10 23.22 -21.76 1.32
C CYS A 10 22.38 -22.41 2.44
N PRO A 11 23.00 -23.03 3.46
CA PRO A 11 22.26 -23.70 4.54
C PRO A 11 21.56 -22.73 5.51
N VAL A 12 21.84 -21.43 5.38
CA VAL A 12 21.28 -20.37 6.24
C VAL A 12 20.06 -19.72 5.61
N CYS A 13 20.20 -19.19 4.39
CA CYS A 13 19.13 -18.45 3.71
C CYS A 13 18.46 -19.22 2.57
N PHE A 14 18.92 -20.43 2.25
CA PHE A 14 18.41 -21.24 1.13
C PHE A 14 18.50 -20.50 -0.23
N ASN A 15 19.49 -19.62 -0.38
CA ASN A 15 19.65 -18.68 -1.50
C ASN A 15 18.46 -17.73 -1.69
N LEU A 16 17.59 -17.61 -0.69
CA LEU A 16 16.26 -17.00 -0.74
C LEU A 16 15.37 -17.58 -1.85
N ASP A 17 15.69 -18.78 -2.32
CA ASP A 17 14.93 -19.43 -3.37
C ASP A 17 13.73 -20.15 -2.77
N PHE A 18 12.55 -19.84 -3.30
CA PHE A 18 11.29 -20.43 -2.89
C PHE A 18 11.32 -21.96 -2.93
N ASP A 19 12.06 -22.54 -3.88
CA ASP A 19 12.09 -23.99 -4.10
C ASP A 19 13.09 -24.74 -3.21
N HIS A 20 13.98 -24.03 -2.53
CA HIS A 20 14.94 -24.61 -1.59
C HIS A 20 14.48 -24.59 -0.13
N ILE A 21 13.31 -24.01 0.19
CA ILE A 21 12.80 -23.88 1.56
C ILE A 21 12.25 -25.23 2.05
N PRO A 22 12.75 -25.78 3.18
CA PRO A 22 12.44 -27.13 3.62
C PRO A 22 11.02 -27.33 4.19
N GLN A 23 10.31 -26.27 4.57
CA GLN A 23 8.95 -26.34 5.13
C GLN A 23 8.05 -25.28 4.48
N LYS A 24 7.42 -25.65 3.36
CA LYS A 24 6.41 -24.81 2.71
C LYS A 24 5.08 -24.98 3.45
N GLU A 25 4.54 -23.90 4.02
CA GLU A 25 3.14 -23.90 4.45
C GLU A 25 2.25 -24.21 3.23
N PRO A 26 1.11 -24.92 3.40
CA PRO A 26 0.19 -25.18 2.29
C PRO A 26 -0.17 -23.87 1.61
N PRO A 27 -0.32 -23.86 0.27
CA PRO A 27 -0.45 -22.63 -0.50
C PRO A 27 -1.61 -21.77 0.03
N CYS A 28 -1.27 -20.66 0.66
CA CYS A 28 -2.18 -19.58 0.99
C CYS A 28 -2.38 -18.72 -0.28
N VAL A 29 -3.43 -17.91 -0.30
CA VAL A 29 -3.92 -17.13 -1.47
C VAL A 29 -2.84 -16.26 -2.14
N LEU A 30 -1.68 -16.04 -1.50
CA LEU A 30 -0.58 -15.17 -1.95
C LEU A 30 0.77 -15.88 -2.16
N ASP A 31 0.86 -17.22 -2.12
CA ASP A 31 2.13 -17.98 -2.22
C ASP A 31 3.26 -17.37 -1.35
N SER A 32 2.94 -17.04 -0.10
CA SER A 32 3.88 -16.46 0.86
C SER A 32 4.51 -17.53 1.73
N HIS A 33 5.81 -17.45 1.97
CA HIS A 33 6.55 -18.36 2.85
C HIS A 33 7.37 -17.62 3.89
N TYR A 34 7.30 -18.13 5.11
CA TYR A 34 7.95 -17.55 6.28
C TYR A 34 8.97 -18.51 6.84
N PHE A 35 10.13 -17.98 7.22
CA PHE A 35 11.11 -18.74 7.99
C PHE A 35 11.98 -17.81 8.83
N ASN A 36 12.47 -18.33 9.95
CA ASN A 36 13.27 -17.57 10.90
C ASN A 36 14.76 -17.86 10.69
N ILE A 37 15.58 -16.81 10.68
CA ILE A 37 17.03 -16.91 10.65
C ILE A 37 17.62 -16.04 11.76
N PRO A 38 18.47 -16.58 12.65
CA PRO A 38 19.24 -15.75 13.58
C PRO A 38 20.18 -14.82 12.82
N PHE A 39 20.21 -13.52 13.17
CA PHE A 39 21.05 -12.54 12.50
C PHE A 39 22.54 -12.93 12.49
N LEU A 40 23.05 -13.46 13.60
CA LEU A 40 24.44 -13.95 13.69
C LEU A 40 24.79 -15.00 12.61
N LYS A 41 23.84 -15.88 12.24
CA LYS A 41 24.06 -16.88 11.18
C LYS A 41 24.14 -16.23 9.80
N VAL A 42 23.31 -15.22 9.53
CA VAL A 42 23.38 -14.43 8.29
C VAL A 42 24.71 -13.70 8.20
N LYS A 43 25.15 -13.07 9.30
CA LYS A 43 26.42 -12.34 9.38
C LYS A 43 27.64 -13.24 9.26
N ALA A 44 27.59 -14.47 9.78
CA ALA A 44 28.63 -15.46 9.57
C ALA A 44 28.66 -15.91 8.10
N SER A 45 27.49 -16.28 7.56
CA SER A 45 27.34 -16.74 6.18
C SER A 45 27.65 -15.68 5.14
N SER A 46 27.59 -14.37 5.46
CA SER A 46 28.02 -13.31 4.55
C SER A 46 29.55 -13.15 4.48
N LYS A 47 30.30 -13.66 5.47
CA LYS A 47 31.76 -13.52 5.61
C LYS A 47 32.54 -14.78 5.23
N SER A 48 32.04 -15.97 5.58
CA SER A 48 32.78 -17.24 5.45
C SER A 48 32.53 -17.97 4.15
N GLU A 49 31.36 -17.76 3.55
CA GLU A 49 30.91 -18.32 2.28
C GLU A 49 30.41 -17.11 1.48
N SER A 50 30.74 -16.94 0.21
CA SER A 50 30.31 -15.75 -0.55
C SER A 50 28.82 -15.81 -0.93
N CYS A 51 27.95 -16.06 0.04
CA CYS A 51 26.51 -16.15 -0.15
C CYS A 51 25.94 -14.76 -0.39
N LEU A 52 25.77 -14.43 -1.67
CA LEU A 52 25.28 -13.13 -2.12
C LEU A 52 23.98 -12.69 -1.40
N PRO A 53 22.95 -13.55 -1.23
CA PRO A 53 21.75 -13.15 -0.48
C PRO A 53 22.03 -12.80 0.99
N CYS A 54 22.84 -13.59 1.70
CA CYS A 54 23.24 -13.26 3.07
C CYS A 54 24.02 -11.94 3.13
N SER A 55 24.90 -11.68 2.16
CA SER A 55 25.66 -10.42 2.07
C SER A 55 24.75 -9.21 1.86
N ILE A 56 23.72 -9.33 0.99
CA ILE A 56 22.76 -8.24 0.77
C ILE A 56 21.91 -7.99 2.01
N ILE A 57 21.39 -9.04 2.65
CA ILE A 57 20.62 -8.91 3.90
C ILE A 57 21.48 -8.24 4.97
N CYS A 58 22.72 -8.72 5.18
CA CYS A 58 23.64 -8.17 6.17
C CYS A 58 23.94 -6.68 5.91
N ALA A 59 24.29 -6.33 4.67
CA ALA A 59 24.61 -4.95 4.31
C ALA A 59 23.39 -4.02 4.46
N GLY A 60 22.19 -4.46 4.07
CA GLY A 60 20.97 -3.65 4.22
C GLY A 60 20.58 -3.45 5.68
N LEU A 61 20.69 -4.49 6.51
CA LEU A 61 20.44 -4.43 7.94
C LEU A 61 21.42 -3.50 8.66
N GLU A 62 22.72 -3.64 8.40
CA GLU A 62 23.76 -2.80 9.00
C GLU A 62 23.62 -1.32 8.53
N CYS A 63 23.24 -1.07 7.27
CA CYS A 63 23.00 0.28 6.77
C CYS A 63 21.76 0.95 7.40
N MET A 64 20.69 0.21 7.65
CA MET A 64 19.48 0.77 8.27
C MET A 64 19.61 0.89 9.79
N GLN A 65 20.48 0.08 10.41
CA GLN A 65 20.79 0.19 11.83
C GLN A 65 21.19 1.64 12.16
N GLU A 66 22.09 2.27 11.41
CA GLU A 66 22.49 3.68 11.60
C GLU A 66 21.32 4.69 11.61
N GLN A 67 20.17 4.34 11.02
CA GLN A 67 18.97 5.20 10.98
C GLN A 67 17.98 4.94 12.12
N TRP A 68 18.10 3.82 12.82
CA TRP A 68 17.21 3.43 13.91
C TRP A 68 17.76 3.77 15.29
N GLU A 69 19.06 4.06 15.36
CA GLU A 69 19.76 4.37 16.59
C GLU A 69 19.61 5.86 16.93
N ASP A 70 19.06 6.16 18.10
CA ASP A 70 19.02 7.52 18.64
C ASP A 70 20.39 7.96 19.20
N SER A 71 21.28 7.00 19.46
CA SER A 71 22.66 7.19 19.93
C SER A 71 23.60 6.04 19.53
N GLU A 72 24.92 6.27 19.50
CA GLU A 72 25.93 5.25 19.14
C GLU A 72 25.95 4.01 20.08
N ASP A 73 25.33 4.11 21.26
CA ASP A 73 25.23 3.02 22.24
C ASP A 73 23.97 2.16 22.05
N ASP A 74 23.02 2.59 21.20
CA ASP A 74 21.71 1.93 21.01
C ASP A 74 21.73 0.86 19.92
N GLN A 75 22.49 -0.22 20.09
CA GLN A 75 22.54 -1.27 19.08
C GLN A 75 21.23 -2.07 18.98
N PHE A 76 20.42 -1.79 17.95
CA PHE A 76 19.16 -2.54 17.72
C PHE A 76 19.43 -3.99 17.26
N LEU A 77 20.36 -4.19 16.33
CA LEU A 77 20.67 -5.53 15.82
C LEU A 77 21.65 -6.24 16.74
N LEU A 78 21.11 -7.08 17.62
CA LEU A 78 21.87 -7.92 18.54
C LEU A 78 22.19 -9.27 17.90
N GLU A 79 23.14 -10.01 18.47
CA GLU A 79 23.50 -11.35 17.97
C GLU A 79 22.34 -12.34 18.03
N ASP A 80 21.43 -12.17 19.00
CA ASP A 80 20.24 -12.98 19.22
C ASP A 80 18.99 -12.46 18.48
N THR A 81 19.08 -11.33 17.78
CA THR A 81 17.97 -10.82 16.96
C THR A 81 17.53 -11.87 15.94
N LEU A 82 16.24 -12.18 15.96
CA LEU A 82 15.63 -13.13 15.05
C LEU A 82 15.07 -12.39 13.83
N LEU A 83 15.48 -12.82 12.65
CA LEU A 83 14.96 -12.31 11.39
C LEU A 83 13.82 -13.23 10.91
N LEU A 84 12.61 -12.69 10.82
CA LEU A 84 11.50 -13.34 10.15
C LEU A 84 11.51 -12.92 8.68
N ILE A 85 11.88 -13.86 7.81
CA ILE A 85 11.94 -13.67 6.37
C ILE A 85 10.58 -13.97 5.77
N ASN A 86 10.02 -13.02 5.01
CA ASN A 86 8.78 -13.18 4.25
C ASN A 86 9.08 -13.15 2.75
N LEU A 87 9.04 -14.33 2.13
CA LEU A 87 9.21 -14.52 0.70
C LEU A 87 7.85 -14.59 0.01
N ARG A 88 7.71 -13.80 -1.06
CA ARG A 88 6.51 -13.76 -1.90
C ARG A 88 6.95 -13.75 -3.36
N ARG A 89 6.51 -14.74 -4.14
CA ARG A 89 6.93 -14.88 -5.53
C ARG A 89 6.57 -13.61 -6.33
N GLY A 90 7.57 -12.97 -6.92
CA GLY A 90 7.39 -11.75 -7.74
C GLY A 90 7.21 -10.44 -6.97
N HIS A 91 7.34 -10.46 -5.63
CA HIS A 91 7.22 -9.27 -4.79
C HIS A 91 8.53 -8.94 -4.08
N SER A 92 8.59 -7.75 -3.48
CA SER A 92 9.65 -7.35 -2.55
C SER A 92 9.82 -8.35 -1.41
N LEU A 93 11.09 -8.58 -1.06
CA LEU A 93 11.50 -9.35 0.11
C LEU A 93 11.27 -8.49 1.35
N ARG A 94 10.54 -9.01 2.34
CA ARG A 94 10.36 -8.34 3.62
C ARG A 94 11.05 -9.10 4.73
N ILE A 95 11.78 -8.38 5.57
CA ILE A 95 12.49 -8.93 6.72
C ILE A 95 12.03 -8.17 7.95
N THR A 96 11.39 -8.89 8.86
CA THR A 96 11.04 -8.40 10.18
C THR A 96 12.19 -8.74 11.13
N CYS A 97 12.72 -7.72 11.82
CA CYS A 97 13.70 -7.85 12.88
C CYS A 97 12.96 -7.69 14.21
N SER A 98 12.87 -8.77 14.97
CA SER A 98 12.12 -8.79 16.24
C SER A 98 13.07 -8.80 17.42
N ASN A 99 12.93 -7.79 18.30
CA ASN A 99 13.51 -7.76 19.64
C ASN A 99 12.37 -7.65 20.68
N PRO A 100 12.61 -7.97 21.95
CA PRO A 100 11.58 -7.84 22.98
C PRO A 100 11.05 -6.39 23.09
N GLY A 101 9.82 -6.16 22.63
CA GLY A 101 9.13 -4.86 22.73
C GLY A 101 9.33 -3.89 21.56
N ASP A 102 10.13 -4.24 20.55
CA ASP A 102 10.31 -3.43 19.34
C ASP A 102 10.49 -4.32 18.10
N GLU A 103 9.87 -3.91 16.99
CA GLU A 103 9.86 -4.63 15.73
C GLU A 103 10.14 -3.66 14.60
N LYS A 104 11.16 -3.95 13.79
CA LYS A 104 11.49 -3.17 12.60
C LYS A 104 11.32 -4.01 11.35
N ILE A 105 10.82 -3.41 10.28
CA ILE A 105 10.61 -4.10 9.01
C ILE A 105 11.46 -3.43 7.93
N LEU A 106 12.29 -4.21 7.25
CA LEU A 106 12.97 -3.79 6.03
C LEU A 106 12.31 -4.43 4.82
N GLU A 107 12.25 -3.66 3.74
CA GLU A 107 11.81 -4.12 2.45
C GLU A 107 12.95 -3.99 1.43
N PHE A 108 13.38 -5.13 0.90
CA PHE A 108 14.36 -5.21 -0.19
C PHE A 108 13.62 -5.39 -1.50
N TYR A 109 13.93 -4.55 -2.49
CA TYR A 109 13.28 -4.61 -3.79
C TYR A 109 14.20 -4.10 -4.90
N THR A 110 13.86 -4.50 -6.11
CA THR A 110 14.45 -3.96 -7.34
C THR A 110 13.48 -2.97 -8.00
N LEU A 111 14.01 -2.03 -8.80
CA LEU A 111 13.17 -1.07 -9.53
C LEU A 111 12.74 -1.60 -10.91
N SER A 112 13.44 -2.60 -11.45
CA SER A 112 13.12 -3.21 -12.74
C SER A 112 13.45 -4.70 -12.77
N GLU A 113 12.79 -5.44 -13.70
CA GLU A 113 13.06 -6.87 -13.91
C GLU A 113 14.51 -7.13 -14.31
N LYS A 114 15.16 -6.16 -14.96
CA LYS A 114 16.57 -6.27 -15.38
C LYS A 114 17.52 -6.32 -14.20
N ASP A 115 17.15 -5.67 -13.09
CA ASP A 115 17.95 -5.63 -11.86
C ASP A 115 17.78 -6.91 -11.03
N ASN A 116 16.74 -7.71 -11.31
CA ASN A 116 16.43 -8.97 -10.61
C ASN A 116 17.30 -10.16 -11.06
N ALA A 117 18.28 -9.94 -11.94
CA ALA A 117 19.06 -11.00 -12.59
C ALA A 117 19.92 -11.86 -11.65
N SER A 118 20.13 -11.41 -10.40
CA SER A 118 21.05 -12.06 -9.45
C SER A 118 20.39 -12.75 -8.25
N ILE A 119 19.17 -12.34 -7.87
CA ILE A 119 18.42 -12.90 -6.73
C ILE A 119 16.92 -12.85 -7.01
N PHE A 120 16.36 -13.93 -7.56
CA PHE A 120 14.95 -14.04 -7.93
C PHE A 120 13.96 -13.78 -6.77
N ALA A 121 14.44 -13.86 -5.53
CA ALA A 121 13.69 -13.61 -4.31
C ALA A 121 13.38 -12.14 -4.05
N ILE A 122 14.16 -11.22 -4.62
CA ILE A 122 14.01 -9.77 -4.44
C ILE A 122 13.23 -9.23 -5.63
N GLY A 123 11.90 -9.34 -5.56
CA GLY A 123 11.03 -8.86 -6.62
C GLY A 123 10.99 -7.34 -6.74
N ILE A 124 10.14 -6.89 -7.66
CA ILE A 124 10.04 -5.48 -8.00
C ILE A 124 9.09 -4.79 -7.03
N SER A 125 9.53 -3.64 -6.55
CA SER A 125 8.64 -2.68 -5.90
C SER A 125 8.93 -1.28 -6.45
N ARG A 126 8.05 -0.34 -6.13
CA ARG A 126 8.23 1.05 -6.51
C ARG A 126 8.85 1.78 -5.33
N ALA A 127 9.93 2.53 -5.58
CA ALA A 127 10.42 3.49 -4.60
C ALA A 127 9.29 4.47 -4.28
N VAL A 128 9.03 4.66 -2.98
CA VAL A 128 8.16 5.75 -2.53
C VAL A 128 8.83 7.04 -2.99
N ALA A 129 8.10 7.87 -3.73
CA ALA A 129 8.63 9.14 -4.17
C ALA A 129 9.06 9.95 -2.93
N THR A 130 10.27 10.48 -2.96
CA THR A 130 10.80 11.33 -1.87
C THR A 130 10.02 12.62 -1.71
N GLU A 131 9.29 13.01 -2.76
CA GLU A 131 8.39 14.15 -2.81
C GLU A 131 7.03 13.70 -3.36
N LEU A 132 5.96 14.17 -2.72
CA LEU A 132 4.59 13.93 -3.16
C LEU A 132 4.21 14.99 -4.19
N ASP A 133 4.12 14.57 -5.44
CA ASP A 133 3.59 15.37 -6.54
C ASP A 133 2.20 14.84 -6.93
N LEU A 134 1.21 15.73 -6.97
CA LEU A 134 -0.18 15.35 -7.20
C LEU A 134 -0.36 14.75 -8.59
N ASP A 135 0.23 15.36 -9.63
CA ASP A 135 0.13 14.88 -11.01
C ASP A 135 0.72 13.47 -11.13
N ARG A 136 1.91 13.25 -10.56
CA ARG A 136 2.53 11.93 -10.50
C ARG A 136 1.69 10.90 -9.75
N CYS A 137 1.06 11.28 -8.64
CA CYS A 137 0.17 10.39 -7.87
C CYS A 137 -1.10 10.03 -8.67
N LEU A 138 -1.68 10.99 -9.39
CA LEU A 138 -2.85 10.78 -10.23
C LEU A 138 -2.53 9.90 -11.45
N GLU A 139 -1.37 10.09 -12.09
CA GLU A 139 -0.87 9.22 -13.16
C GLU A 139 -0.64 7.80 -12.65
N LEU A 140 0.01 7.65 -11.49
CA LEU A 140 0.24 6.37 -10.83
C LEU A 140 -1.08 5.62 -10.55
N ALA A 141 -2.06 6.30 -9.98
CA ALA A 141 -3.37 5.72 -9.72
C ALA A 141 -4.07 5.30 -11.02
N ARG A 142 -3.94 6.07 -12.10
CA ARG A 142 -4.45 5.72 -13.44
C ARG A 142 -3.79 4.48 -14.01
N GLU A 143 -2.47 4.33 -13.88
CA GLU A 143 -1.76 3.12 -14.27
C GLU A 143 -2.27 1.89 -13.51
N TRP A 144 -2.41 2.00 -12.19
CA TRP A 144 -2.88 0.91 -11.34
C TRP A 144 -4.31 0.48 -11.67
N MET A 145 -5.21 1.44 -11.87
CA MET A 145 -6.58 1.16 -12.30
C MET A 145 -6.62 0.46 -13.66
N LYS A 146 -5.82 0.94 -14.63
CA LYS A 146 -5.71 0.30 -15.95
C LYS A 146 -5.18 -1.13 -15.84
N LYS A 147 -4.09 -1.35 -15.10
CA LYS A 147 -3.52 -2.67 -14.87
C LYS A 147 -4.53 -3.63 -14.23
N CYS A 148 -5.24 -3.15 -13.20
CA CYS A 148 -6.29 -3.91 -12.53
C CYS A 148 -7.38 -4.37 -13.53
N ASP A 149 -7.87 -3.45 -14.37
CA ASP A 149 -8.92 -3.74 -15.35
C ASP A 149 -8.45 -4.70 -16.47
N THR A 150 -7.17 -4.63 -16.87
CA THR A 150 -6.64 -5.41 -18.01
C THR A 150 -5.98 -6.74 -17.63
N GLU A 151 -5.41 -6.86 -16.43
CA GLU A 151 -4.56 -8.00 -16.04
C GLU A 151 -5.12 -8.81 -14.86
N HIS A 152 -5.95 -8.23 -13.98
CA HIS A 152 -6.43 -8.93 -12.79
C HIS A 152 -7.79 -9.58 -13.01
N ASN A 153 -7.78 -10.86 -13.38
CA ASN A 153 -9.01 -11.64 -13.65
C ASN A 153 -9.94 -11.81 -12.43
N LEU A 154 -9.42 -11.64 -11.21
CA LEU A 154 -10.19 -11.75 -9.97
C LEU A 154 -10.75 -10.41 -9.49
N CYS A 155 -10.32 -9.29 -10.07
CA CYS A 155 -10.83 -7.98 -9.71
C CYS A 155 -12.17 -7.71 -10.43
N GLY A 156 -13.08 -7.03 -9.73
CA GLY A 156 -14.32 -6.56 -10.34
C GLY A 156 -14.04 -5.43 -11.32
N ARG A 157 -14.61 -5.51 -12.52
CA ARG A 157 -14.58 -4.36 -13.45
C ARG A 157 -15.47 -3.24 -12.92
N PRO A 158 -15.09 -1.96 -13.11
CA PRO A 158 -15.95 -0.84 -12.80
C PRO A 158 -17.14 -0.85 -13.76
N ILE A 159 -18.26 -1.42 -13.30
CA ILE A 159 -19.52 -1.46 -14.04
C ILE A 159 -20.50 -0.54 -13.32
N SER A 160 -21.27 0.21 -14.10
CA SER A 160 -22.39 1.01 -13.59
C SER A 160 -23.26 0.17 -12.66
N SER A 161 -23.34 0.59 -11.40
CA SER A 161 -24.02 -0.13 -10.33
C SER A 161 -25.11 0.75 -9.72
N ARG A 162 -25.99 0.16 -8.90
CA ARG A 162 -27.00 0.94 -8.19
C ARG A 162 -26.30 1.93 -7.26
N LEU A 163 -26.64 3.22 -7.39
CA LEU A 163 -26.07 4.24 -6.53
C LEU A 163 -26.55 4.06 -5.08
N PRO A 164 -25.71 4.37 -4.07
CA PRO A 164 -26.16 4.49 -2.69
C PRO A 164 -27.28 5.52 -2.54
N THR A 165 -28.13 5.39 -1.52
CA THR A 165 -29.32 6.24 -1.28
C THR A 165 -29.04 7.73 -1.35
N ARG A 166 -27.82 8.14 -1.01
CA ARG A 166 -27.32 9.50 -1.22
C ARG A 166 -25.90 9.46 -1.75
N VAL A 167 -25.59 10.39 -2.64
CA VAL A 167 -24.26 10.61 -3.22
C VAL A 167 -23.99 12.10 -3.33
N ILE A 168 -22.73 12.48 -3.38
CA ILE A 168 -22.28 13.80 -3.80
C ILE A 168 -22.11 13.77 -5.31
N ASP A 169 -22.89 14.59 -6.01
CA ASP A 169 -22.73 14.89 -7.43
C ASP A 169 -21.66 15.97 -7.57
N VAL A 170 -20.48 15.58 -8.05
CA VAL A 170 -19.34 16.49 -8.22
C VAL A 170 -19.41 17.27 -9.52
N GLY A 171 -20.42 17.03 -10.36
CA GLY A 171 -20.61 17.69 -11.64
C GLY A 171 -19.52 17.34 -12.68
N PRO A 172 -19.75 17.73 -13.94
CA PRO A 172 -18.79 17.52 -15.02
C PRO A 172 -17.70 18.60 -15.09
N ASP A 173 -17.90 19.73 -14.42
CA ASP A 173 -16.98 20.86 -14.45
C ASP A 173 -15.84 20.64 -13.44
N ALA A 174 -14.64 20.41 -13.96
CA ALA A 174 -13.45 20.20 -13.15
C ALA A 174 -13.12 21.40 -12.25
N THR A 175 -13.52 22.62 -12.66
CA THR A 175 -13.16 23.89 -12.01
C THR A 175 -14.21 24.40 -11.03
N SER A 176 -15.39 23.78 -10.97
CA SER A 176 -16.45 24.24 -10.08
C SER A 176 -16.18 23.83 -8.64
N ASP A 177 -16.18 24.78 -7.72
CA ASP A 177 -16.13 24.49 -6.27
C ASP A 177 -17.50 24.09 -5.71
N THR A 178 -18.54 24.02 -6.54
CA THR A 178 -19.88 23.67 -6.08
C THR A 178 -20.20 22.20 -6.39
N VAL A 179 -20.58 21.46 -5.36
CA VAL A 179 -21.08 20.08 -5.47
C VAL A 179 -22.47 19.96 -4.83
N TYR A 180 -23.16 18.85 -5.05
CA TYR A 180 -24.55 18.70 -4.60
C TYR A 180 -24.78 17.37 -3.92
N LEU A 181 -25.42 17.37 -2.75
CA LEU A 181 -25.96 16.14 -2.19
C LEU A 181 -27.22 15.73 -2.98
N ARG A 182 -27.18 14.54 -3.59
CA ARG A 182 -28.31 13.97 -4.33
C ARG A 182 -28.84 12.76 -3.59
N GLU A 183 -30.16 12.69 -3.47
CA GLU A 183 -30.86 11.47 -3.12
C GLU A 183 -31.06 10.64 -4.38
N THR A 184 -30.88 9.33 -4.26
CA THR A 184 -31.02 8.38 -5.36
C THR A 184 -32.12 7.38 -5.05
N THR A 185 -32.61 6.74 -6.10
CA THR A 185 -33.61 5.68 -6.05
C THR A 185 -33.03 4.39 -6.59
N GLU A 186 -33.78 3.29 -6.51
CA GLU A 186 -33.32 1.98 -6.96
C GLU A 186 -32.99 1.91 -8.46
N SER A 187 -33.56 2.81 -9.25
CA SER A 187 -33.35 2.90 -10.70
C SER A 187 -32.11 3.68 -11.09
N ASN A 188 -31.54 4.48 -10.18
CA ASN A 188 -30.34 5.25 -10.48
C ASN A 188 -29.12 4.34 -10.49
N ARG A 189 -28.47 4.25 -11.65
CA ARG A 189 -27.26 3.45 -11.85
C ARG A 189 -26.19 4.29 -12.50
N ASP A 190 -24.99 4.26 -11.92
CA ASP A 190 -23.78 4.85 -12.49
C ASP A 190 -22.54 4.30 -11.77
N LEU A 191 -21.36 4.77 -12.14
CA LEU A 191 -20.13 4.61 -11.37
C LEU A 191 -20.10 5.62 -10.22
N TYR A 192 -19.57 5.18 -9.08
CA TYR A 192 -19.27 6.06 -7.96
C TYR A 192 -17.95 5.67 -7.30
N MET A 193 -17.28 6.64 -6.70
CA MET A 193 -16.14 6.42 -5.81
C MET A 193 -16.59 6.54 -4.37
N SER A 194 -15.93 5.84 -3.45
CA SER A 194 -16.15 6.00 -2.02
C SER A 194 -14.90 6.54 -1.34
N LEU A 195 -15.05 7.58 -0.52
CA LEU A 195 -14.04 7.99 0.45
C LEU A 195 -14.46 7.44 1.82
N SER A 196 -13.79 6.38 2.25
CA SER A 196 -13.87 5.88 3.62
C SER A 196 -12.79 6.56 4.44
N HIS A 197 -13.16 7.27 5.50
CA HIS A 197 -12.19 7.96 6.36
C HIS A 197 -12.47 7.66 7.83
N CYS A 198 -11.43 7.71 8.66
CA CYS A 198 -11.59 7.57 10.10
C CYS A 198 -12.26 8.82 10.67
N TRP A 199 -13.22 8.63 11.57
CA TRP A 199 -14.04 9.73 12.10
C TRP A 199 -13.28 10.67 13.05
N GLY A 200 -12.05 10.32 13.41
CA GLY A 200 -11.16 11.14 14.23
C GLY A 200 -11.75 11.55 15.59
N LYS A 201 -11.07 12.48 16.26
CA LYS A 201 -11.58 13.17 17.46
C LYS A 201 -12.15 14.55 17.15
N GLU A 202 -11.90 15.06 15.95
CA GLU A 202 -12.37 16.37 15.50
C GLU A 202 -13.78 16.31 14.92
N GLN A 203 -14.44 17.47 14.88
CA GLN A 203 -15.80 17.58 14.37
C GLN A 203 -15.79 17.50 12.84
N ILE A 204 -16.02 16.30 12.31
CA ILE A 204 -16.23 16.10 10.88
C ILE A 204 -17.61 16.65 10.49
N ILE A 205 -17.69 17.33 9.35
CA ILE A 205 -18.94 17.78 8.76
C ILE A 205 -19.88 16.60 8.55
N THR A 206 -21.02 16.56 9.25
CA THR A 206 -22.04 15.50 9.13
C THR A 206 -23.37 16.02 8.63
N THR A 207 -24.10 15.25 7.81
CA THR A 207 -25.44 15.66 7.35
C THR A 207 -26.48 15.36 8.44
N THR A 208 -27.12 16.43 8.92
CA THR A 208 -28.20 16.43 9.92
C THR A 208 -29.52 16.85 9.29
N THR A 209 -30.64 16.75 10.03
CA THR A 209 -31.93 17.29 9.56
C THR A 209 -31.82 18.77 9.15
N SER A 210 -31.12 19.57 9.95
CA SER A 210 -31.03 21.02 9.76
C SER A 210 -30.19 21.43 8.55
N THR A 211 -29.23 20.59 8.15
CA THR A 211 -28.28 20.91 7.07
C THR A 211 -28.61 20.21 5.75
N LEU A 212 -29.51 19.22 5.75
CA LEU A 212 -29.86 18.42 4.58
C LEU A 212 -30.32 19.26 3.39
N LEU A 213 -31.29 20.16 3.59
CA LEU A 213 -31.84 20.98 2.50
C LEU A 213 -30.79 21.92 1.91
N ALA A 214 -29.95 22.53 2.74
CA ALA A 214 -28.86 23.39 2.30
C ALA A 214 -27.86 22.60 1.43
N ARG A 215 -27.46 21.40 1.86
CA ARG A 215 -26.52 20.53 1.11
C ARG A 215 -27.08 20.00 -0.21
N LYS A 216 -28.40 19.80 -0.29
CA LYS A 216 -29.08 19.45 -1.54
C LYS A 216 -29.10 20.62 -2.52
N ALA A 217 -29.18 21.86 -1.99
CA ALA A 217 -29.15 23.07 -2.81
C ALA A 217 -27.75 23.35 -3.36
N SER A 218 -26.72 23.30 -2.51
CA SER A 218 -25.32 23.42 -2.90
C SER A 218 -24.39 23.13 -1.72
N ILE A 219 -23.19 22.66 -2.03
CA ILE A 219 -22.07 22.50 -1.11
C ILE A 219 -20.91 23.25 -1.77
N ASN A 220 -20.54 24.41 -1.23
CA ASN A 220 -19.40 25.16 -1.73
C ASN A 220 -18.12 24.70 -1.01
N LEU A 221 -17.25 24.01 -1.74
CA LEU A 221 -15.99 23.45 -1.23
C LEU A 221 -15.07 24.52 -0.62
N SER A 222 -15.11 25.77 -1.07
CA SER A 222 -14.29 26.85 -0.54
C SER A 222 -14.84 27.44 0.77
N GLU A 223 -16.16 27.49 0.93
CA GLU A 223 -16.84 28.08 2.09
C GLU A 223 -16.96 27.11 3.27
N LEU A 224 -16.88 25.80 3.00
CA LEU A 224 -16.77 24.78 4.03
C LEU A 224 -15.35 24.77 4.58
N SER A 225 -14.99 25.79 5.37
CA SER A 225 -13.75 25.84 6.15
C SER A 225 -13.58 24.63 7.10
N GLU A 226 -14.65 23.87 7.31
CA GLU A 226 -14.71 22.64 8.10
C GLU A 226 -14.48 21.36 7.25
N LEU A 227 -14.38 21.46 5.92
CA LEU A 227 -14.11 20.31 5.04
C LEU A 227 -12.63 19.97 5.21
N SER A 228 -12.32 18.78 5.70
CA SER A 228 -10.94 18.28 5.67
C SER A 228 -10.42 18.31 4.23
N GLU A 229 -9.14 18.64 4.06
CA GLU A 229 -8.47 18.72 2.74
C GLU A 229 -8.76 17.46 1.89
N ASN A 230 -8.84 16.31 2.55
CA ASN A 230 -9.21 15.01 1.98
C ASN A 230 -10.51 15.02 1.15
N PHE A 231 -11.51 15.81 1.52
CA PHE A 231 -12.77 15.88 0.77
C PHE A 231 -12.63 16.65 -0.54
N ARG A 232 -11.85 17.74 -0.55
CA ARG A 232 -11.54 18.49 -1.79
C ARG A 232 -10.73 17.61 -2.73
N ASP A 233 -9.74 16.91 -2.18
CA ASP A 233 -8.93 15.96 -2.93
C ASP A 233 -9.78 14.84 -3.52
N ALA A 234 -10.71 14.27 -2.75
CA ALA A 234 -11.60 13.22 -3.26
C ALA A 234 -12.50 13.71 -4.40
N VAL A 235 -13.02 14.94 -4.35
CA VAL A 235 -13.78 15.55 -5.46
C VAL A 235 -12.89 15.71 -6.69
N MET A 236 -11.68 16.24 -6.51
CA MET A 236 -10.71 16.44 -7.59
C MET A 236 -10.32 15.12 -8.26
N ILE A 237 -10.00 14.11 -7.46
CA ILE A 237 -9.63 12.76 -7.90
C ILE A 237 -10.81 12.13 -8.66
N ALA A 238 -12.04 12.22 -8.13
CA ALA A 238 -13.23 11.68 -8.79
C ALA A 238 -13.42 12.30 -10.20
N ARG A 239 -13.26 13.62 -10.30
CA ARG A 239 -13.30 14.34 -11.59
C ARG A 239 -12.18 13.91 -12.53
N TYR A 240 -10.95 13.75 -12.03
CA TYR A 240 -9.82 13.28 -12.83
C TYR A 240 -10.05 11.89 -13.44
N PHE A 241 -10.75 11.00 -12.73
CA PHE A 241 -11.17 9.69 -13.21
C PHE A 241 -12.47 9.68 -14.03
N GLY A 242 -13.11 10.84 -14.23
CA GLY A 242 -14.38 10.95 -14.94
C GLY A 242 -15.56 10.33 -14.18
N ILE A 243 -15.45 10.21 -12.85
CA ILE A 243 -16.50 9.66 -11.99
C ILE A 243 -17.27 10.81 -11.35
N ARG A 244 -18.57 10.89 -11.69
CA ARG A 244 -19.44 12.00 -11.29
C ARG A 244 -19.96 11.89 -9.86
N TYR A 245 -20.06 10.69 -9.32
CA TYR A 245 -20.68 10.47 -8.02
C TYR A 245 -19.64 10.02 -7.00
N LEU A 246 -19.60 10.71 -5.87
CA LEU A 246 -18.76 10.38 -4.74
C LEU A 246 -19.65 10.01 -3.56
N TRP A 247 -19.29 8.96 -2.83
CA TRP A 247 -19.92 8.57 -1.59
C TRP A 247 -18.95 8.85 -0.45
N ILE A 248 -19.41 9.63 0.52
CA ILE A 248 -18.66 9.99 1.72
C ILE A 248 -19.57 9.70 2.89
N ASP A 249 -19.17 8.83 3.80
CA ASP A 249 -19.98 8.42 4.95
C ASP A 249 -20.53 9.61 5.76
N SER A 250 -19.71 10.60 6.11
CA SER A 250 -20.12 11.77 6.89
C SER A 250 -21.19 12.64 6.21
N LEU A 251 -21.15 12.76 4.88
CA LEU A 251 -22.10 13.58 4.12
C LEU A 251 -23.31 12.79 3.59
N CYS A 252 -23.10 11.52 3.24
CA CYS A 252 -24.10 10.67 2.61
C CYS A 252 -24.89 9.82 3.62
N LEU A 253 -24.41 9.67 4.86
CA LEU A 253 -25.21 9.12 5.95
C LEU A 253 -26.02 10.22 6.64
N TYR A 254 -27.06 9.80 7.34
CA TYR A 254 -27.93 10.70 8.10
C TYR A 254 -27.58 10.49 9.56
N LEU A 255 -27.07 11.53 10.21
CA LEU A 255 -26.56 11.44 11.57
C LEU A 255 -27.15 12.57 12.40
N ASP A 256 -28.31 12.29 12.99
CA ASP A 256 -28.78 13.07 14.12
C ASP A 256 -28.18 12.42 15.37
N ARG A 257 -27.21 13.10 16.00
CA ARG A 257 -26.73 12.68 17.33
C ARG A 257 -27.83 13.00 18.32
N HIS A 258 -28.31 11.99 19.05
CA HIS A 258 -29.23 12.16 20.18
C HIS A 258 -28.53 12.81 21.38
#